data_AF-A0A8T4STS1-F1
#
_entry.id   AF-A0A8T4STS1-F1
#
_cell.length_a   1.000
_cell.length_b   1.000
_cell.length_c   1.000
_cell.angle_alpha   90.00
_cell.angle_beta   90.00
_cell.angle_gamma   90.00
#
_symmetry.space_group_name_H-M   'P 1'
#
loop_
_entity.id
_entity.type
_entity.pdbx_description
1 polymer ?
#
loop_
_entity_poly.entity_id
_entity_poly.type
_entity_poly.pdbx_seq_one_letter_code
_entity_poly.pdbx_strand_id
1 'polypeptide(L)'
;MRFKAKKSYGNYKTTPCPFCQRTATHKNTQGIETCHRHAKDALPEIKCLCGSWLEQKAGKFGPYFNCANCGNINFKKGLEFKEITVKRLISETIPETRKFTPEKPILKQKKEITISSNDVEYFS
;
A
#
# COMPACT_ATOMS: atom_id res chain seq x y z
N MET A 1 -28.61 1.47 -26.62
CA MET A 1 -29.44 1.13 -25.43
C MET A 1 -28.65 1.42 -24.17
N ARG A 2 -29.18 2.24 -23.24
CA ARG A 2 -28.52 2.50 -21.94
C ARG A 2 -29.01 1.44 -20.94
N PHE A 3 -28.18 0.45 -20.63
CA PHE A 3 -28.47 -0.53 -19.58
C PHE A 3 -28.53 0.19 -18.22
N LYS A 4 -29.73 0.33 -17.66
CA LYS A 4 -29.91 0.79 -16.27
C LYS A 4 -29.56 -0.38 -15.34
N ALA A 5 -28.39 -0.31 -14.70
CA ALA A 5 -28.02 -1.25 -13.66
C ALA A 5 -29.04 -1.20 -12.50
N LYS A 6 -29.46 -2.37 -12.00
CA LYS A 6 -30.40 -2.50 -10.88
C LYS A 6 -29.74 -1.93 -9.62
N LYS A 7 -30.47 -1.10 -8.86
CA LYS A 7 -29.99 -0.61 -7.57
C LYS A 7 -29.87 -1.81 -6.62
N SER A 8 -28.65 -2.17 -6.23
CA SER A 8 -28.41 -3.18 -5.20
C SER A 8 -28.48 -2.52 -3.84
N TYR A 9 -29.41 -2.98 -3.00
CA TYR A 9 -29.53 -2.50 -1.63
C TYR A 9 -28.31 -2.94 -0.82
N GLY A 10 -27.69 -2.01 -0.09
CA GLY A 10 -26.53 -2.29 0.78
C GLY A 10 -25.18 -1.78 0.26
N ASN A 11 -25.06 -1.40 -1.01
CA ASN A 11 -23.82 -0.83 -1.57
C ASN A 11 -23.36 0.47 -0.88
N TYR A 12 -24.24 1.18 -0.18
CA TYR A 12 -23.89 2.38 0.58
C TYR A 12 -23.16 2.06 1.90
N LYS A 13 -23.22 0.81 2.40
CA LYS A 13 -22.61 0.39 3.67
C LYS A 13 -21.24 -0.23 3.51
N THR A 14 -20.83 -0.61 2.30
CA THR A 14 -19.51 -1.21 2.07
C THR A 14 -18.44 -0.14 2.20
N THR A 15 -17.67 -0.21 3.27
CA THR A 15 -16.52 0.65 3.51
C THR A 15 -15.26 0.05 2.86
N PRO A 16 -14.53 0.83 2.04
CA PRO A 16 -13.28 0.36 1.47
C PRO A 16 -12.15 0.41 2.51
N CYS A 17 -11.24 -0.55 2.44
CA CYS A 17 -10.03 -0.61 3.23
C CYS A 17 -9.09 0.56 2.86
N PRO A 18 -8.55 1.31 3.84
CA PRO A 18 -7.71 2.48 3.58
C PRO A 18 -6.32 2.14 3.01
N PHE A 19 -5.90 0.87 3.05
CA PHE A 19 -4.60 0.43 2.54
C PHE A 19 -4.66 -0.06 1.09
N CYS A 20 -5.70 -0.80 0.72
CA CYS A 20 -5.78 -1.49 -0.57
C CYS A 20 -7.12 -1.34 -1.30
N GLN A 21 -8.03 -0.50 -0.79
CA GLN A 21 -9.33 -0.15 -1.39
C GLN A 21 -10.31 -1.33 -1.60
N ARG A 22 -9.93 -2.55 -1.21
CA ARG A 22 -10.85 -3.72 -1.15
C ARG A 22 -11.87 -3.54 -0.04
N THR A 23 -12.97 -4.26 -0.10
CA THR A 23 -14.00 -4.24 0.95
C THR A 23 -13.40 -4.57 2.31
N ALA A 24 -13.66 -3.73 3.31
CA ALA A 24 -13.26 -3.98 4.69
C ALA A 24 -14.16 -5.05 5.31
N THR A 25 -13.55 -5.99 6.05
CA THR A 25 -14.26 -7.11 6.70
C THR A 25 -13.90 -7.24 8.17
N HIS A 26 -12.78 -6.66 8.61
CA HIS A 26 -12.30 -6.73 9.99
C HIS A 26 -12.02 -5.34 10.54
N LYS A 27 -11.91 -5.24 11.87
CA LYS A 27 -11.44 -4.04 12.56
C LYS A 27 -10.03 -4.28 13.07
N ASN A 28 -9.15 -3.31 12.87
CA ASN A 28 -7.83 -3.30 13.49
C ASN A 28 -7.93 -2.86 14.96
N THR A 29 -6.84 -3.03 15.71
CA THR A 29 -6.60 -2.53 17.08
C THR A 29 -6.95 -1.05 17.25
N GLN A 30 -6.68 -0.21 16.24
CA GLN A 30 -7.02 1.22 16.20
C GLN A 30 -8.52 1.49 15.91
N GLY A 31 -9.34 0.45 15.76
CA GLY A 31 -10.79 0.57 15.49
C GLY A 31 -11.15 0.88 14.03
N ILE A 32 -10.20 0.74 13.10
CA ILE A 32 -10.36 1.05 11.68
C ILE A 32 -10.84 -0.19 10.94
N GLU A 33 -11.77 0.00 10.01
CA GLU A 33 -12.24 -1.05 9.13
C GLU A 33 -11.20 -1.34 8.04
N THR A 34 -10.60 -2.53 8.12
CA THR A 34 -9.56 -3.00 7.20
C THR A 34 -9.95 -4.37 6.62
N CYS A 35 -9.26 -4.78 5.55
CA CYS A 35 -9.41 -6.15 5.05
C CYS A 35 -8.58 -7.13 5.89
N HIS A 36 -8.85 -8.43 5.80
CA HIS A 36 -8.15 -9.48 6.57
C HIS A 36 -6.61 -9.39 6.49
N ARG A 37 -6.07 -8.98 5.34
CA ARG A 37 -4.62 -8.87 5.15
C ARG A 37 -3.99 -7.74 5.99
N HIS A 38 -4.71 -6.63 6.17
CA HIS A 38 -4.22 -5.46 6.91
C HIS A 38 -4.90 -5.34 8.29
N ALA A 39 -5.31 -6.47 8.88
CA ALA A 39 -5.90 -6.49 10.22
C ALA A 39 -4.88 -6.20 11.32
N LYS A 40 -3.59 -6.45 11.06
CA LYS A 40 -2.47 -6.22 11.98
C LYS A 40 -1.69 -4.92 11.70
N ASP A 41 -1.93 -4.30 10.54
CA ASP A 41 -1.13 -3.15 10.10
C ASP A 41 -1.67 -1.85 10.69
N ALA A 42 -0.86 -1.17 11.48
CA ALA A 42 -1.19 0.13 12.04
C ALA A 42 -1.04 1.23 10.98
N LEU A 43 -1.91 2.24 11.05
CA LEU A 43 -1.72 3.45 10.24
C LEU A 43 -0.53 4.25 10.81
N PRO A 44 0.40 4.70 9.95
CA PRO A 44 1.49 5.56 10.39
C PRO A 44 0.97 6.90 10.87
N GLU A 45 1.75 7.58 11.70
CA GLU A 45 1.43 8.92 12.19
C GLU A 45 1.38 9.93 11.04
N ILE A 46 0.36 10.79 11.06
CA ILE A 46 0.10 11.78 9.99
C ILE A 46 0.17 13.18 10.61
N LYS A 47 0.79 14.13 9.90
CA LYS A 47 0.78 15.55 10.26
C LYS A 47 -0.37 16.27 9.58
N CYS A 48 -0.99 17.19 10.31
CA CYS A 48 -2.03 18.05 9.79
C CYS A 48 -1.41 19.15 8.92
N LEU A 49 -2.23 19.84 8.13
CA LEU A 49 -1.79 20.99 7.32
C LEU A 49 -1.21 22.13 8.18
N CYS A 50 -1.63 22.22 9.45
CA CYS A 50 -1.10 23.16 10.43
C CYS A 50 0.24 22.71 11.07
N GLY A 51 0.76 21.54 10.71
CA GLY A 51 2.05 21.02 11.17
C GLY A 51 2.01 20.22 12.47
N SER A 52 0.91 20.21 13.21
CA SER A 52 0.75 19.36 14.40
C SER A 52 0.38 17.92 14.03
N TRP A 53 0.60 16.99 14.96
CA TRP A 53 0.28 15.59 14.81
C TRP A 53 -1.23 15.34 14.90
N LEU A 54 -1.76 14.48 14.02
CA LEU A 54 -3.13 13.98 14.14
C LEU A 54 -3.14 12.72 15.00
N GLU A 55 -3.87 12.78 16.10
CA GLU A 55 -4.19 11.61 16.90
C GLU A 55 -5.38 10.88 16.29
N GLN A 56 -5.27 9.57 16.16
CA GLN A 56 -6.40 8.76 15.75
C GLN A 56 -7.26 8.38 16.95
N LYS A 57 -8.56 8.66 16.89
CA LYS A 57 -9.53 8.32 17.95
C LYS A 57 -10.75 7.62 17.36
N ALA A 58 -11.38 6.78 18.17
CA ALA A 58 -12.63 6.10 17.80
C ALA A 58 -13.80 6.75 18.55
N GLY A 59 -14.87 7.09 17.83
CA GLY A 59 -16.10 7.64 18.41
C GLY A 59 -17.33 6.83 18.01
N LYS A 60 -18.52 7.29 18.44
CA LYS A 60 -19.81 6.64 18.15
C LYS A 60 -20.06 6.40 16.65
N PHE A 61 -19.59 7.33 15.81
CA PHE A 61 -19.83 7.32 14.36
C PHE A 61 -18.66 6.72 13.56
N GLY A 62 -17.67 6.13 14.23
CA GLY A 62 -16.49 5.55 13.60
C GLY A 62 -15.19 6.26 13.97
N PRO A 63 -14.08 5.89 13.31
CA PRO A 63 -12.78 6.52 13.53
C PRO A 63 -12.80 7.96 13.01
N TYR A 64 -12.07 8.84 13.70
CA TYR A 64 -11.82 10.21 13.31
C TYR A 64 -10.40 10.60 13.71
N PHE A 65 -9.92 11.71 13.19
CA PHE A 65 -8.64 12.26 13.62
C PHE A 65 -8.87 13.51 14.47
N ASN A 66 -8.04 13.70 15.47
CA ASN A 66 -8.02 14.90 16.29
C ASN A 66 -6.68 15.59 16.14
N CYS A 67 -6.72 16.85 15.75
CA CYS A 67 -5.57 17.73 15.67
C CYS A 67 -5.63 18.70 16.86
N ALA A 68 -4.54 18.85 17.61
CA ALA A 68 -4.48 19.75 18.77
C ALA A 68 -4.83 21.22 18.43
N ASN A 69 -4.55 21.65 17.19
CA ASN A 69 -4.74 23.04 16.75
C ASN A 69 -6.01 23.24 15.92
N CYS A 70 -6.41 22.26 15.09
CA CYS A 70 -7.56 22.37 14.19
C CYS A 70 -8.82 21.65 14.71
N GLY A 71 -8.69 20.83 15.75
CA GLY A 71 -9.77 20.02 16.30
C GLY A 71 -10.04 18.74 15.51
N ASN A 72 -11.30 18.30 15.54
CA ASN A 72 -11.72 17.02 14.98
C ASN A 72 -11.88 17.07 13.46
N ILE A 73 -11.29 16.11 12.78
CA ILE A 73 -11.26 15.99 11.32
C ILE A 73 -11.83 14.65 10.91
N ASN A 74 -12.63 14.66 9.85
CA ASN A 74 -13.19 13.45 9.25
C ASN A 74 -12.08 12.50 8.77
N PHE A 75 -12.26 11.21 9.02
CA PHE A 75 -11.26 10.19 8.69
C PHE A 75 -10.80 10.22 7.22
N LYS A 76 -11.73 10.40 6.28
CA LYS A 76 -11.41 10.49 4.84
C LYS A 76 -10.45 11.65 4.53
N LYS A 77 -10.72 12.83 5.10
CA LYS A 77 -9.87 14.03 4.92
C LYS A 77 -8.49 13.84 5.56
N GLY A 78 -8.41 13.19 6.71
CA GLY A 78 -7.12 12.90 7.34
C GLY A 78 -6.25 11.94 6.53
N LEU A 79 -6.86 10.95 5.86
CA LEU A 79 -6.13 10.04 4.97
C LEU A 79 -5.57 10.77 3.74
N GLU A 80 -6.27 11.76 3.20
CA GLU A 80 -5.78 12.57 2.08
C GLU A 80 -4.50 13.35 2.45
N PHE A 81 -4.38 13.81 3.71
CA PHE A 81 -3.17 14.48 4.17
C PHE A 81 -1.94 13.57 4.18
N LYS A 82 -2.11 12.27 4.45
CA LYS A 82 -1.02 11.28 4.40
C LYS A 82 -0.34 11.29 3.03
N GLU A 83 -1.12 11.36 1.95
CA GLU A 83 -0.58 11.35 0.59
C GLU A 83 0.27 12.60 0.30
N ILE A 84 -0.09 13.74 0.90
CA ILE A 84 0.64 15.01 0.76
C ILE A 84 1.95 14.96 1.55
N THR A 85 1.92 14.45 2.79
CA THR A 85 3.11 14.38 3.64
C THR A 85 4.15 13.41 3.08
N VAL A 86 3.73 12.23 2.59
CA VAL A 86 4.65 11.24 2.01
C VAL A 86 5.31 11.78 0.74
N LYS A 87 4.57 12.49 -0.12
CA LYS A 87 5.15 13.12 -1.32
C LYS A 87 6.24 14.14 -0.99
N ARG A 88 6.06 14.95 0.06
CA ARG A 88 7.08 15.93 0.49
C ARG A 88 8.35 15.25 1.00
N LEU A 89 8.23 14.20 1.79
CA LEU A 89 9.41 13.46 2.29
C LEU A 89 10.19 12.82 1.15
N ILE A 90 9.50 12.22 0.17
CA ILE A 90 10.16 11.60 -0.99
C ILE A 90 10.90 12.65 -1.84
N SER A 91 10.36 13.86 -2.00
CA SER A 91 11.07 14.92 -2.72
C SER A 91 12.31 15.44 -2.00
N GLU A 92 12.39 15.29 -0.68
CA GLU A 92 13.52 15.76 0.13
C GLU A 92 14.62 14.68 0.28
N THR A 93 14.28 13.39 0.15
CA THR A 93 15.21 12.28 0.40
C THR A 93 15.88 11.68 -0.84
N ILE A 94 15.67 12.23 -2.05
CA ILE A 94 16.42 11.78 -3.24
C ILE A 94 17.64 12.70 -3.40
N PRO A 95 18.84 12.33 -2.91
CA PRO A 95 20.06 12.89 -3.48
C PRO A 95 20.11 12.46 -4.95
N GLU A 96 20.22 13.42 -5.87
CA GLU A 96 20.49 13.20 -7.29
C GLU A 96 21.84 12.47 -7.48
N THR A 97 21.91 11.15 -7.32
CA THR A 97 23.02 10.30 -7.78
C THR A 97 22.57 8.84 -7.63
N ARG A 98 22.69 7.91 -8.57
CA ARG A 98 23.48 7.79 -9.80
C ARG A 98 22.60 7.11 -10.85
N LYS A 99 22.80 7.47 -12.12
CA LYS A 99 22.23 6.76 -13.27
C LYS A 99 22.62 5.28 -13.19
N PHE A 100 21.69 4.41 -12.82
CA PHE A 100 21.82 2.97 -13.00
C PHE A 100 21.83 2.72 -14.51
N THR A 101 23.01 2.60 -15.11
CA THR A 101 23.13 1.95 -16.42
C THR A 101 22.78 0.48 -16.21
N PRO A 102 21.75 -0.06 -16.89
CA PRO A 102 21.50 -1.49 -16.81
C PRO A 102 22.70 -2.20 -17.45
N GLU A 103 23.54 -2.80 -16.62
CA GLU A 103 24.54 -3.74 -17.09
C GLU A 103 23.80 -4.88 -17.78
N LYS A 104 24.07 -5.05 -19.08
CA LYS A 104 23.44 -6.10 -19.88
C LYS A 104 23.68 -7.44 -19.19
N PRO A 105 22.65 -8.29 -19.00
CA PRO A 105 22.85 -9.60 -18.42
C PRO A 105 23.80 -10.39 -19.33
N ILE A 106 24.92 -10.85 -18.76
CA ILE A 106 25.89 -11.71 -19.43
C ILE A 106 25.17 -13.03 -19.72
N LEU A 107 24.76 -13.24 -20.97
CA LEU A 107 24.23 -14.50 -21.47
C LEU A 107 25.30 -15.58 -21.28
N LYS A 108 25.16 -16.41 -20.24
CA LYS A 108 25.96 -17.64 -20.10
C LYS A 108 25.60 -18.55 -21.27
N GLN A 109 26.51 -18.67 -22.23
CA GLN A 109 26.40 -19.64 -23.31
C GLN A 109 26.36 -21.04 -22.69
N LYS A 110 25.28 -21.78 -22.92
CA LYS A 110 25.22 -23.20 -22.55
C LYS A 110 26.22 -23.93 -23.44
N LYS A 111 27.21 -24.58 -22.83
CA LYS A 111 28.12 -25.47 -23.55
C LYS A 111 27.33 -26.74 -23.88
N GLU A 112 27.17 -27.06 -25.16
CA GLU A 112 26.68 -28.37 -25.57
C GLU A 112 27.74 -29.41 -25.20
N ILE A 113 27.32 -30.43 -24.45
CA ILE A 113 28.18 -31.57 -24.09
C ILE A 113 27.86 -32.65 -25.11
N THR A 114 28.74 -32.86 -26.08
CA THR A 114 28.65 -34.01 -27.00
C THR A 114 29.31 -35.20 -26.33
N ILE A 115 28.50 -36.18 -25.91
CA ILE A 115 28.98 -37.46 -25.40
C ILE A 115 29.31 -38.34 -26.60
N SER A 116 30.55 -38.84 -26.65
CA SER A 116 31.02 -39.75 -27.70
C SER A 116 31.06 -41.19 -27.21
N SER A 117 31.05 -42.16 -28.13
CA SER A 117 31.15 -43.59 -27.80
C SER A 117 32.44 -43.99 -27.07
N ASN A 118 33.40 -43.07 -26.98
CA ASN A 118 34.69 -43.27 -26.29
C ASN A 118 34.69 -42.80 -24.83
N ASP A 119 33.60 -42.18 -24.34
CA ASP A 119 33.52 -41.68 -22.96
C ASP A 119 33.21 -42.83 -21.98
N VAL A 120 34.26 -43.53 -21.52
CA VAL A 120 34.20 -44.70 -20.61
C VAL A 120 33.50 -44.37 -19.28
N GLU A 121 33.64 -43.13 -18.79
CA GLU A 121 33.02 -42.68 -17.53
C GLU A 121 31.48 -42.60 -17.59
N TYR A 122 30.90 -42.57 -18.79
CA TYR A 122 29.44 -42.50 -18.95
C TYR A 122 28.74 -43.88 -18.96
N PHE A 123 29.47 -44.95 -19.30
CA PHE A 123 28.90 -46.29 -19.50
C PHE A 123 29.30 -47.32 -18.41
N SER A 124 30.00 -46.88 -17.36
CA SER A 124 30.42 -47.72 -16.23
C SER A 124 29.36 -47.86 -15.15
#